data_AF-A0A7X7DT13-F1
#
_entry.id   AF-A0A7X7DT13-F1
#
_cell.length_a   1.000
_cell.length_b   1.000
_cell.length_c   1.000
_cell.angle_alpha   90.00
_cell.angle_beta   90.00
_cell.angle_gamma   90.00
#
_symmetry.space_group_name_H-M   'P 1'
#
loop_
_entity.id
_entity.type
_entity.pdbx_description
1 polymer ?
#
loop_
_entity_poly.entity_id
_entity_poly.type
_entity_poly.pdbx_seq_one_letter_code
_entity_poly.pdbx_strand_id
1 'polypeptide(L)'
;KMHCCEGTINGVPARFTVHTGRIETGRSRMFIGYFASVEIDGEPVTGADSSGIVFALRNCAEKLRARGVVLDAPALSERFYESGLSENSGWGYMRDGDDEPVHYIDRTKKYTRPPRYDSKS
;
A
#
# COMPACT_ATOMS: atom_id res chain seq x y z
N LYS A 1 -7.72 -6.27 9.81
CA LYS A 1 -8.82 -6.30 8.81
C LYS A 1 -8.18 -6.51 7.44
N MET A 2 -8.69 -7.43 6.64
CA MET A 2 -8.18 -7.69 5.29
C MET A 2 -8.90 -6.80 4.28
N HIS A 3 -8.13 -6.14 3.43
CA HIS A 3 -8.61 -5.26 2.38
C HIS A 3 -8.06 -5.76 1.04
N CYS A 4 -8.88 -5.73 0.00
CA CYS A 4 -8.44 -5.98 -1.36
C CYS A 4 -8.38 -4.66 -2.12
N CYS A 5 -7.35 -4.48 -2.91
CA CYS A 5 -7.22 -3.34 -3.81
C CYS A 5 -6.63 -3.79 -5.15
N GLU A 6 -6.83 -2.97 -6.17
CA GLU A 6 -6.30 -3.21 -7.50
C GLU A 6 -5.03 -2.37 -7.67
N GLY A 7 -3.99 -3.00 -8.19
CA GLY A 7 -2.74 -2.36 -8.58
C GLY A 7 -2.35 -2.80 -9.98
N THR A 8 -1.13 -2.44 -10.38
CA THR A 8 -0.62 -2.80 -11.71
C THR A 8 0.74 -3.47 -11.57
N ILE A 9 0.92 -4.59 -12.26
CA ILE A 9 2.18 -5.33 -12.33
C ILE A 9 2.55 -5.49 -13.81
N ASN A 10 3.76 -5.07 -14.20
CA ASN A 10 4.23 -5.09 -15.59
C ASN A 10 3.20 -4.46 -16.57
N GLY A 11 2.49 -3.41 -16.15
CA GLY A 11 1.42 -2.79 -16.94
C GLY A 11 0.08 -3.52 -16.97
N VAL A 12 -0.08 -4.65 -16.29
CA VAL A 12 -1.32 -5.45 -16.22
C VAL A 12 -2.01 -5.30 -14.86
N PRO A 13 -3.35 -5.18 -14.78
CA PRO A 13 -4.06 -5.16 -13.51
C PRO A 13 -3.79 -6.41 -12.66
N ALA A 14 -3.53 -6.21 -11.37
CA ALA A 14 -3.30 -7.27 -10.40
C ALA A 14 -4.06 -6.97 -9.10
N ARG A 15 -4.53 -8.03 -8.44
CA ARG A 15 -5.26 -7.91 -7.17
C ARG A 15 -4.31 -8.06 -5.99
N PHE A 16 -4.26 -7.03 -5.16
CA PHE A 16 -3.48 -7.01 -3.93
C PHE A 16 -4.37 -7.26 -2.72
N THR A 17 -3.80 -7.95 -1.74
CA THR A 17 -4.38 -8.14 -0.42
C THR A 17 -3.50 -7.45 0.61
N VAL A 18 -4.10 -6.56 1.38
CA VAL A 18 -3.42 -5.77 2.42
C VAL A 18 -4.12 -5.97 3.76
N HIS A 19 -3.34 -6.21 4.81
CA HIS A 19 -3.90 -6.46 6.13
C HIS A 19 -2.91 -6.17 7.25
N THR A 20 -3.45 -6.02 8.47
CA THR A 20 -2.68 -6.04 9.71
C THR A 20 -2.67 -7.44 10.31
N GLY A 21 -1.54 -7.83 10.87
CA GLY A 21 -1.32 -9.15 11.47
C GLY A 21 -0.22 -9.11 12.52
N ARG A 22 0.28 -10.28 12.94
CA ARG A 22 1.42 -10.39 13.86
C ARG A 22 2.68 -10.70 13.08
N ILE A 23 3.77 -9.97 13.36
CA ILE A 23 5.12 -10.33 12.90
C ILE A 23 5.83 -11.01 14.06
N GLU A 24 6.30 -12.24 13.82
CA GLU A 24 7.16 -12.97 14.75
C GLU A 24 8.63 -12.63 14.45
N THR A 25 9.38 -12.23 15.48
CA THR A 25 10.77 -11.79 15.31
C THR A 25 11.81 -12.84 15.70
N GLY A 26 11.45 -14.13 15.71
CA GLY A 26 12.31 -15.24 16.16
C GLY A 26 12.70 -15.21 17.64
N ARG A 27 12.53 -14.07 18.30
CA ARG A 27 12.46 -13.88 19.75
C ARG A 27 10.98 -13.74 20.10
N SER A 28 10.59 -14.09 21.33
CA SER A 28 9.20 -14.20 21.81
C SER A 28 8.35 -12.91 21.75
N ARG A 29 8.80 -11.87 21.05
CA ARG A 29 8.11 -10.61 20.86
C ARG A 29 7.31 -10.65 19.55
N MET A 30 5.99 -10.53 19.69
CA MET A 30 5.06 -10.32 18.59
C MET A 30 4.75 -8.82 18.49
N PHE A 31 4.83 -8.26 17.29
CA PHE A 31 4.41 -6.89 17.01
C PHE A 31 3.23 -6.89 16.06
N ILE A 32 2.40 -5.83 16.13
CA ILE A 32 1.47 -5.56 15.05
C ILE A 32 2.30 -5.21 13.82
N GLY A 33 2.04 -5.92 12.73
CA GLY A 33 2.68 -5.71 11.44
C GLY A 33 1.67 -5.49 10.34
N TYR A 34 2.15 -4.86 9.29
CA TYR A 34 1.43 -4.63 8.05
C TYR A 34 1.93 -5.60 6.99
N PHE A 35 1.01 -6.09 6.17
CA PHE A 35 1.28 -7.09 5.15
C PHE A 35 0.65 -6.64 3.83
N ALA A 36 1.41 -6.77 2.74
CA ALA A 36 0.96 -6.55 1.38
C ALA A 36 1.32 -7.77 0.53
N SER A 37 0.32 -8.36 -0.12
CA SER A 37 0.45 -9.62 -0.84
C SER A 37 -0.18 -9.53 -2.22
N VAL A 38 0.44 -10.19 -3.19
CA VAL A 38 -0.11 -10.45 -4.53
C VAL A 38 0.24 -11.86 -4.96
N GLU A 39 -0.63 -12.50 -5.72
CA GLU A 39 -0.37 -13.82 -6.29
C GLU A 39 0.33 -13.68 -7.64
N ILE A 40 1.43 -14.43 -7.81
CA ILE A 40 2.20 -14.52 -9.06
C ILE A 40 2.40 -15.99 -9.37
N ASP A 41 1.95 -16.44 -10.53
CA ASP A 41 2.06 -17.84 -10.97
C ASP A 41 1.52 -18.86 -9.93
N GLY A 42 0.44 -18.50 -9.23
CA GLY A 42 -0.18 -19.32 -8.18
C GLY A 42 0.50 -19.24 -6.82
N GLU A 43 1.57 -18.47 -6.68
CA GLU A 43 2.34 -18.32 -5.44
C GLU A 43 2.18 -16.93 -4.81
N PRO A 44 1.89 -16.83 -3.50
CA PRO A 44 1.77 -15.54 -2.84
C PRO A 44 3.14 -14.89 -2.62
N VAL A 45 3.31 -13.67 -3.14
CA VAL A 45 4.45 -12.80 -2.85
C VAL A 45 4.05 -11.78 -1.81
N THR A 46 4.52 -11.98 -0.57
CA THR A 46 4.12 -11.14 0.58
C THR A 46 5.27 -10.31 1.11
N GLY A 47 5.10 -9.00 1.16
CA GLY A 47 5.91 -8.08 1.95
C GLY A 47 5.31 -7.84 3.33
N ALA A 48 6.16 -7.60 4.32
CA ALA A 48 5.75 -7.33 5.70
C ALA A 48 6.63 -6.24 6.30
N ASP A 49 6.06 -5.37 7.14
CA ASP A 49 6.79 -4.35 7.87
C ASP A 49 6.04 -3.92 9.14
N SER A 50 6.75 -3.50 10.19
CA SER A 50 6.13 -3.03 11.44
C SER A 50 5.77 -1.54 11.43
N SER A 51 6.39 -0.76 10.55
CA SER A 51 6.29 0.70 10.52
C SER A 51 5.03 1.18 9.80
N GLY A 52 4.65 0.48 8.72
CA GLY A 52 3.44 0.84 7.99
C GLY A 52 3.18 0.01 6.74
N ILE A 53 1.98 0.15 6.20
CA ILE A 53 1.54 -0.59 5.01
C ILE A 53 2.33 -0.21 3.75
N VAL A 54 2.78 1.04 3.63
CA VAL A 54 3.65 1.49 2.53
C VAL A 54 5.00 0.77 2.55
N PHE A 55 5.58 0.58 3.73
CA PHE A 55 6.84 -0.16 3.87
C PHE A 55 6.64 -1.66 3.58
N ALA A 56 5.52 -2.24 4.01
CA ALA A 56 5.16 -3.61 3.64
C ALA A 56 5.00 -3.76 2.11
N LEU A 57 4.43 -2.76 1.43
CA LEU A 57 4.32 -2.73 -0.03
C LEU A 57 5.68 -2.60 -0.71
N ARG A 58 6.58 -1.76 -0.21
CA ARG A 58 7.97 -1.67 -0.70
C ARG A 58 8.69 -3.01 -0.57
N ASN A 59 8.57 -3.67 0.58
CA ASN A 59 9.13 -5.00 0.79
C ASN A 59 8.51 -6.05 -0.16
N CYS A 60 7.23 -5.92 -0.50
CA CYS A 60 6.58 -6.75 -1.52
C CYS A 60 7.17 -6.47 -2.92
N ALA A 61 7.33 -5.20 -3.28
CA ALA A 61 7.91 -4.77 -4.56
C ALA A 61 9.34 -5.29 -4.75
N GLU A 62 10.19 -5.24 -3.72
CA GLU A 62 11.55 -5.80 -3.78
C GLU A 62 11.55 -7.31 -4.04
N LYS A 63 10.63 -8.05 -3.40
CA LYS A 63 10.47 -9.50 -3.64
C LYS A 63 9.96 -9.81 -5.05
N LEU A 64 9.06 -8.99 -5.60
CA LEU A 64 8.60 -9.09 -6.98
C LEU A 64 9.74 -8.78 -7.96
N ARG A 65 10.52 -7.74 -7.69
CA ARG A 65 11.65 -7.33 -8.53
C ARG A 65 12.71 -8.43 -8.63
N ALA A 66 12.98 -9.14 -7.53
CA ALA A 66 13.86 -10.31 -7.51
C ALA A 66 13.38 -11.46 -8.44
N ARG A 67 12.10 -11.45 -8.84
CA ARG A 67 11.49 -12.39 -9.78
C ARG A 67 11.33 -11.81 -11.20
N GLY A 68 11.90 -10.63 -11.48
CA GLY A 68 11.72 -9.93 -12.76
C GLY A 68 10.34 -9.29 -12.94
N VAL A 69 9.60 -9.11 -11.84
CA VAL A 69 8.24 -8.56 -11.85
C VAL A 69 8.27 -7.13 -11.28
N VAL A 70 7.71 -6.17 -12.00
CA VAL A 70 7.65 -4.76 -11.60
C VAL A 70 6.26 -4.43 -11.10
N LEU A 71 6.16 -3.92 -9.87
CA LEU A 71 4.95 -3.33 -9.32
C LEU A 71 4.93 -1.83 -9.63
N ASP A 72 3.88 -1.36 -10.30
CA ASP A 72 3.62 0.04 -10.55
C ASP A 72 2.62 0.58 -9.52
N ALA A 73 3.14 1.23 -8.47
CA ALA A 73 2.32 1.77 -7.39
C ALA A 73 2.79 3.19 -6.98
N PRO A 74 1.87 4.14 -6.71
CA PRO A 74 2.23 5.48 -6.28
C PRO A 74 3.16 5.53 -5.07
N ALA A 75 2.95 4.64 -4.08
CA ALA A 75 3.74 4.63 -2.85
C ALA A 75 5.21 4.17 -3.01
N LEU A 76 5.58 3.68 -4.20
CA LEU A 76 6.96 3.39 -4.57
C LEU A 76 7.69 4.61 -5.13
N SER A 77 6.98 5.69 -5.47
CA SER A 77 7.60 6.95 -5.88
C SER A 77 8.22 7.67 -4.68
N GLU A 78 9.38 8.27 -4.86
CA GLU A 78 10.00 9.18 -3.88
C GLU A 78 9.16 10.43 -3.60
N ARG A 79 8.24 10.77 -4.52
CA ARG A 79 7.34 11.91 -4.41
C ARG A 79 6.13 11.61 -3.53
N PHE A 80 5.83 10.34 -3.27
CA PHE A 80 4.69 9.97 -2.44
C PHE A 80 5.02 10.19 -0.96
N TYR A 81 4.06 10.73 -0.22
CA TYR A 81 4.15 10.83 1.23
C TYR A 81 2.78 10.60 1.88
N GLU A 82 2.79 10.03 3.09
CA GLU A 82 1.62 10.03 3.97
C GLU A 82 1.70 11.26 4.88
N SER A 83 0.57 11.94 5.07
CA SER A 83 0.45 12.92 6.15
C SER A 83 0.26 12.20 7.48
N GLY A 84 0.60 12.82 8.60
CA GLY A 84 0.33 12.23 9.93
C GLY A 84 -1.16 11.94 10.20
N LEU A 85 -2.07 12.54 9.42
CA LEU A 85 -3.52 12.28 9.48
C LEU A 85 -3.97 11.14 8.55
N SER A 86 -3.13 10.72 7.60
CA SER A 86 -3.44 9.68 6.61
C SER A 86 -2.57 8.44 6.76
N GLU A 87 -1.69 8.40 7.77
CA GLU A 87 -0.80 7.28 8.02
C GLU A 87 -1.58 5.97 8.17
N ASN A 88 -1.19 4.96 7.39
CA ASN A 88 -1.84 3.63 7.38
C ASN A 88 -3.31 3.62 6.94
N SER A 89 -3.80 4.72 6.34
CA SER A 89 -5.18 4.82 5.84
C SER A 89 -5.39 4.17 4.47
N GLY A 90 -4.30 3.88 3.74
CA GLY A 90 -4.34 3.49 2.34
C GLY A 90 -4.10 4.64 1.34
N TRP A 91 -3.93 5.87 1.85
CA TRP A 91 -3.88 7.08 1.07
C TRP A 91 -2.75 8.02 1.50
N GLY A 92 -2.21 8.74 0.53
CA GLY A 92 -1.22 9.79 0.74
C GLY A 92 -1.35 10.87 -0.32
N TYR A 93 -0.26 11.61 -0.56
CA TYR A 93 -0.20 12.74 -1.47
C TYR A 93 1.11 12.70 -2.26
N MET A 94 1.18 13.46 -3.36
CA MET A 94 2.37 13.60 -4.19
C MET A 94 2.97 14.99 -3.99
N ARG A 95 4.27 15.08 -3.70
CA ARG A 95 4.98 16.35 -3.40
C ARG A 95 4.92 17.42 -4.51
N ASP A 96 4.71 17.01 -5.75
CA ASP A 96 4.79 17.88 -6.93
C ASP A 96 3.44 18.05 -7.66
N GLY A 97 2.31 17.70 -7.03
CA GLY A 97 1.00 17.64 -7.66
C GLY A 97 -0.12 18.30 -6.87
N ASP A 98 -1.35 18.15 -7.39
CA ASP A 98 -2.59 18.59 -6.74
C ASP A 98 -2.69 18.10 -5.28
N ASP A 99 -3.39 18.86 -4.42
CA ASP A 99 -3.75 18.49 -3.03
C ASP A 99 -4.73 17.28 -2.96
N GLU A 100 -4.85 16.52 -4.05
CA GLU A 100 -5.73 15.36 -4.14
C GLU A 100 -5.08 14.14 -3.50
N PRO A 101 -5.81 13.42 -2.63
CA PRO A 101 -5.30 12.18 -2.06
C PRO A 101 -5.17 11.10 -3.14
N VAL A 102 -4.04 10.40 -3.11
CA VAL A 102 -3.69 9.31 -4.02
C VAL A 102 -3.65 7.99 -3.26
N HIS A 103 -4.30 6.96 -3.82
CA HIS A 103 -4.26 5.62 -3.23
C HIS A 103 -2.86 5.02 -3.39
N TYR A 104 -2.37 4.32 -2.36
CA TYR A 104 -0.98 3.86 -2.31
C TYR A 104 -0.55 2.83 -3.40
N ILE A 105 -1.50 2.16 -4.04
CA ILE A 105 -1.35 1.00 -4.94
C ILE A 105 -2.10 1.23 -6.24
N ASP A 106 -3.25 1.90 -6.16
CA ASP A 106 -4.20 2.01 -7.28
C ASP A 106 -3.96 3.34 -7.98
N ARG A 107 -3.43 3.27 -9.21
CA ARG A 107 -3.19 4.47 -10.03
C ARG A 107 -4.45 5.05 -10.65
N THR A 108 -5.54 4.30 -10.68
CA THR A 108 -6.81 4.71 -11.33
C THR A 108 -7.74 5.44 -10.36
N LYS A 109 -7.62 5.17 -9.05
CA LYS A 109 -8.42 5.82 -8.02
C LYS A 109 -7.76 7.12 -7.54
N LYS A 110 -8.06 8.21 -8.24
CA LYS A 110 -8.13 9.54 -7.61
C LYS A 110 -9.40 9.59 -6.76
N TYR A 111 -9.33 9.98 -5.49
CA TYR A 111 -10.56 10.22 -4.74
C TYR A 111 -11.08 11.62 -5.09
N THR A 112 -12.29 11.73 -5.64
CA THR A 112 -13.12 12.92 -5.46
C THR A 112 -13.32 13.08 -3.97
N ARG A 113 -12.66 14.10 -3.37
CA ARG A 113 -12.76 14.55 -1.97
C ARG A 113 -13.95 13.92 -1.23
N PRO A 114 -13.77 13.22 -0.09
CA PRO A 114 -14.92 12.77 0.69
C PRO A 114 -15.87 13.95 0.88
N PRO A 115 -17.20 13.77 0.74
CA PRO A 115 -18.13 14.87 0.96
C PRO A 115 -17.72 15.51 2.28
N ARG A 116 -17.42 16.81 2.23
CA ARG A 116 -17.15 17.57 3.44
C ARG A 116 -18.26 17.17 4.41
N TYR A 117 -17.88 16.84 5.64
CA TYR A 117 -18.87 16.80 6.70
C TYR A 117 -19.48 18.21 6.68
N ASP A 118 -20.67 18.36 6.12
CA ASP A 118 -21.43 19.59 6.22
C ASP A 118 -21.58 19.78 7.73
N SER A 119 -20.76 20.66 8.29
CA SER A 119 -20.97 21.19 9.62
C SER A 119 -22.33 21.86 9.53
N LYS A 120 -23.38 21.12 9.90
CA LYS A 120 -24.70 21.68 10.12
C LYS A 120 -24.49 22.86 11.07
N SER A 121 -24.67 24.05 10.50
CA SER A 121 -24.74 25.32 11.21
C SER A 121 -26.05 25.38 11.99
#